data_AF-A0A7S2LGD5-F1
#
_entry.id   AF-A0A7S2LGD5-F1
#
_cell.length_a   1.000
_cell.length_b   1.000
_cell.length_c   1.000
_cell.angle_alpha   90.00
_cell.angle_beta   90.00
_cell.angle_gamma   90.00
#
_symmetry.space_group_name_H-M   'P 1'
#
loop_
_entity.id
_entity.type
_entity.pdbx_description
1 polymer ?
#
loop_
_entity_poly.entity_id
_entity_poly.type
_entity_poly.pdbx_seq_one_letter_code
_entity_poly.pdbx_strand_id
1 'polypeptide(L)'
;PRLDPLLIEEAQVRLPWEEQIENDNNEVACLSEEISCGQQWYQTRQLLTRLWVLPRDMSNGSWEAYAVAANNGEDRMLSCAPQLLRLPPDDIERSAKTVLSVLKLPPALLRREPLLLTVPPELLVTGFEKLLSGERERGKTREGIDEEARLNVLEACKDTPGLLLEAATQD
;
A
#
# COMPACT_ATOMS: atom_id res chain seq x y z
N PRO A 1 8.89 -16.65 -13.17
CA PRO A 1 9.18 -17.49 -11.98
C PRO A 1 7.93 -18.28 -11.59
N ARG A 2 8.06 -19.54 -11.15
CA ARG A 2 6.94 -20.20 -10.46
C ARG A 2 6.82 -19.53 -9.09
N LEU A 3 5.62 -19.05 -8.76
CA LEU A 3 5.32 -18.49 -7.44
C LEU A 3 5.27 -19.62 -6.41
N ASP A 4 5.64 -19.31 -5.17
CA ASP A 4 5.48 -20.24 -4.05
C ASP A 4 3.99 -20.55 -3.85
N PRO A 5 3.58 -21.83 -3.85
CA PRO A 5 2.19 -22.22 -3.56
C PRO A 5 1.64 -21.64 -2.25
N LEU A 6 2.49 -21.52 -1.22
CA LEU A 6 2.07 -20.95 0.07
C LEU A 6 1.67 -19.48 -0.06
N LEU A 7 2.42 -18.70 -0.84
CA LEU A 7 2.06 -17.29 -1.11
C LEU A 7 0.74 -17.19 -1.87
N ILE A 8 0.45 -18.13 -2.76
CA ILE A 8 -0.82 -18.16 -3.50
C ILE A 8 -1.98 -18.47 -2.55
N GLU A 9 -1.80 -19.41 -1.62
CA GLU A 9 -2.80 -19.74 -0.60
C GLU A 9 -3.03 -18.56 0.36
N GLU A 10 -1.96 -17.94 0.86
CA GLU A 10 -2.03 -16.76 1.71
C GLU A 10 -2.69 -15.57 1.01
N ALA A 11 -2.47 -15.42 -0.29
CA ALA A 11 -3.13 -14.38 -1.09
C ALA A 11 -4.65 -14.56 -1.12
N GLN A 12 -5.18 -15.78 -0.96
CA GLN A 12 -6.64 -16.01 -0.91
C GLN A 12 -7.26 -15.57 0.42
N VAL A 13 -6.46 -15.41 1.48
CA VAL A 13 -6.96 -14.89 2.76
C VAL A 13 -7.40 -13.45 2.57
N ARG A 14 -8.65 -13.17 2.94
CA ARG A 14 -9.24 -11.83 2.88
C ARG A 14 -8.67 -10.93 3.97
N LEU A 15 -8.51 -9.66 3.63
CA LEU A 15 -8.06 -8.61 4.54
C LEU A 15 -9.27 -8.03 5.30
N PRO A 16 -9.08 -7.53 6.53
CA PRO A 16 -10.19 -7.06 7.37
C PRO A 16 -11.11 -6.02 6.72
N TRP A 17 -10.55 -5.10 5.93
CA TRP A 17 -11.36 -4.08 5.24
C TRP A 17 -12.10 -4.62 4.00
N GLU A 18 -11.69 -5.75 3.42
CA GLU A 18 -12.46 -6.39 2.35
C GLU A 18 -13.78 -6.94 2.89
N GLU A 19 -13.78 -7.43 4.13
CA GLU A 19 -14.99 -7.90 4.81
C GLU A 19 -15.93 -6.73 5.16
N GLN A 20 -15.38 -5.57 5.55
CA GLN A 20 -16.16 -4.36 5.82
C GLN A 20 -16.89 -3.85 4.56
N ILE A 21 -16.21 -3.80 3.42
CA ILE A 21 -16.79 -3.30 2.16
C ILE A 21 -17.90 -4.20 1.64
N GLU A 22 -17.80 -5.52 1.81
CA GLU A 22 -18.87 -6.46 1.43
C GLU A 22 -20.10 -6.34 2.32
N ASN A 23 -19.94 -6.06 3.61
CA ASN A 23 -21.07 -5.82 4.50
C ASN A 23 -21.83 -4.54 4.13
N ASP A 24 -21.12 -3.55 3.58
CA ASP A 24 -21.70 -2.26 3.16
C ASP A 24 -22.24 -2.29 1.72
N ASN A 25 -21.65 -3.11 0.84
CA ASN A 25 -22.06 -3.28 -0.55
C ASN A 25 -22.39 -4.75 -0.85
N ASN A 26 -23.67 -5.04 -0.99
CA ASN A 26 -24.24 -6.38 -1.24
C ASN A 26 -23.87 -6.99 -2.62
N GLU A 27 -22.89 -6.43 -3.32
CA GLU A 27 -22.28 -6.99 -4.52
C GLU A 27 -20.80 -6.58 -4.56
N VAL A 28 -19.92 -7.44 -4.02
CA VAL A 28 -18.54 -7.48 -4.52
C VAL A 28 -18.43 -8.73 -5.36
N ALA A 29 -18.20 -8.49 -6.65
CA ALA A 29 -18.00 -9.54 -7.62
C ALA A 29 -16.98 -10.55 -7.08
N CYS A 30 -17.46 -11.77 -6.78
CA CYS A 30 -16.60 -12.94 -6.75
C CYS A 30 -15.74 -12.89 -8.00
N LEU A 31 -14.44 -12.61 -7.84
CA LEU A 31 -13.48 -12.60 -8.93
C LEU A 31 -13.52 -14.01 -9.56
N SER A 32 -14.22 -14.08 -10.69
CA SER A 32 -14.37 -15.28 -11.49
C SER A 32 -13.04 -15.60 -12.17
N GLU A 33 -12.75 -16.89 -12.23
CA GLU A 33 -11.92 -17.56 -13.24
C GLU A 33 -10.41 -17.26 -13.19
N GLU A 34 -9.65 -18.22 -12.66
CA GLU A 34 -8.28 -18.58 -13.04
C GLU A 34 -7.39 -17.43 -13.55
N ILE A 35 -7.32 -16.31 -12.82
CA ILE A 35 -6.35 -15.28 -13.16
C ILE A 35 -4.98 -15.86 -12.80
N SER A 36 -4.12 -16.02 -13.81
CA SER A 36 -2.73 -16.42 -13.62
C SER A 36 -2.05 -15.42 -12.69
N CYS A 37 -1.92 -15.75 -11.40
CA CYS A 37 -1.33 -14.89 -10.38
C CYS A 37 0.07 -14.39 -10.80
N GLY A 38 0.77 -15.15 -11.65
CA GLY A 38 2.04 -14.75 -12.24
C GLY A 38 1.94 -13.57 -13.23
N GLN A 39 0.92 -13.54 -14.08
CA GLN A 39 0.69 -12.43 -15.01
C GLN A 39 0.28 -11.16 -14.26
N GLN A 40 -0.57 -11.31 -13.27
CA GLN A 40 -1.04 -10.22 -12.41
C GLN A 40 0.11 -9.62 -11.61
N TRP A 41 0.89 -10.47 -10.94
CA TRP A 41 2.09 -10.03 -10.24
C TRP A 41 3.07 -9.33 -11.17
N TYR A 42 3.28 -9.83 -12.40
CA TYR A 42 4.15 -9.18 -13.37
C TYR A 42 3.70 -7.74 -13.68
N GLN A 43 2.41 -7.51 -13.87
CA GLN A 43 1.85 -6.17 -14.10
C GLN A 43 2.02 -5.27 -12.87
N THR A 44 1.67 -5.78 -11.69
CA THR A 44 1.86 -5.10 -10.40
C THR A 44 3.32 -4.71 -10.18
N ARG A 45 4.25 -5.63 -10.43
CA ARG A 45 5.70 -5.40 -10.32
C ARG A 45 6.16 -4.27 -11.24
N GLN A 46 5.73 -4.28 -12.50
CA GLN A 46 6.07 -3.19 -13.44
C GLN A 46 5.53 -1.85 -12.97
N LEU A 47 4.29 -1.81 -12.49
CA LEU A 47 3.66 -0.62 -11.93
C LEU A 47 4.47 -0.08 -10.74
N LEU A 48 4.75 -0.91 -9.73
CA LEU A 48 5.48 -0.50 -8.52
C LEU A 48 6.91 -0.05 -8.83
N THR A 49 7.53 -0.61 -9.87
CA THR A 49 8.83 -0.18 -10.40
C THR A 49 8.76 1.22 -11.05
N ARG A 50 7.69 1.50 -11.81
CA ARG A 50 7.46 2.82 -12.42
C ARG A 50 7.25 3.89 -11.35
N LEU A 51 6.50 3.55 -10.29
CA LEU A 51 6.21 4.41 -9.13
C LEU A 51 7.36 4.54 -8.13
N TRP A 52 8.53 3.93 -8.39
CA TRP A 52 9.69 3.95 -7.49
C TRP A 52 9.42 3.35 -6.10
N VAL A 53 8.42 2.48 -6.01
CA VAL A 53 8.14 1.68 -4.81
C VAL A 53 9.09 0.49 -4.78
N LEU A 54 9.12 -0.31 -5.84
CA LEU A 54 10.17 -1.32 -6.03
C LEU A 54 11.41 -0.67 -6.68
N PRO A 55 12.63 -1.09 -6.31
CA PRO A 55 13.84 -0.61 -6.98
C PRO A 55 13.79 -0.94 -8.48
N ARG A 56 14.14 0.04 -9.32
CA ARG A 56 14.29 -0.18 -10.76
C ARG A 56 15.51 -1.04 -11.03
N ASP A 57 15.37 -1.99 -11.96
CA ASP A 57 16.52 -2.61 -12.61
C ASP A 57 17.31 -1.50 -13.32
N MET A 58 18.40 -1.08 -12.69
CA MET A 58 19.33 -0.08 -13.19
C MET A 58 20.50 -0.87 -13.77
N SER A 59 20.38 -1.23 -15.04
CA SER A 59 21.30 -2.07 -15.81
C SER A 59 22.69 -1.46 -16.05
N ASN A 60 23.24 -0.69 -15.10
CA ASN A 60 24.64 -0.24 -15.04
C ASN A 60 25.05 0.08 -13.59
N GLY A 61 25.81 -0.81 -12.93
CA GLY A 61 26.42 -0.54 -11.61
C GLY A 61 27.10 -1.75 -10.94
N SER A 62 26.34 -2.78 -10.59
CA SER A 62 26.82 -4.17 -10.37
C SER A 62 25.60 -5.08 -10.27
N TRP A 63 25.42 -5.99 -11.23
CA TRP A 63 24.19 -6.76 -11.45
C TRP A 63 23.77 -7.60 -10.24
N GLU A 64 24.74 -8.22 -9.56
CA GLU A 64 24.43 -9.19 -8.51
C GLU A 64 23.88 -8.52 -7.23
N ALA A 65 24.45 -7.40 -6.80
CA ALA A 65 24.01 -6.73 -5.56
C ALA A 65 22.59 -6.12 -5.68
N TYR A 66 22.25 -5.58 -6.86
CA TYR A 66 20.96 -4.93 -7.09
C TYR A 66 19.86 -5.92 -7.45
N ALA A 67 20.14 -6.95 -8.25
CA ALA A 67 19.17 -8.00 -8.51
C ALA A 67 18.79 -8.74 -7.21
N VAL A 68 19.77 -8.99 -6.33
CA VAL A 68 19.52 -9.55 -4.99
C VAL A 68 18.70 -8.60 -4.13
N ALA A 69 19.01 -7.30 -4.12
CA ALA A 69 18.22 -6.31 -3.35
C ALA A 69 16.79 -6.15 -3.87
N ALA A 70 16.58 -6.20 -5.20
CA ALA A 70 15.27 -6.15 -5.82
C ALA A 70 14.44 -7.40 -5.51
N ASN A 71 15.03 -8.59 -5.66
CA ASN A 71 14.38 -9.85 -5.32
C ASN A 71 14.03 -9.90 -3.83
N ASN A 72 14.96 -9.54 -2.93
CA ASN A 72 14.68 -9.48 -1.49
C ASN A 72 13.58 -8.46 -1.15
N GLY A 73 13.47 -7.37 -1.92
CA GLY A 73 12.42 -6.36 -1.77
C GLY A 73 11.06 -6.88 -2.24
N GLU A 74 11.03 -7.59 -3.37
CA GLU A 74 9.83 -8.27 -3.89
C GLU A 74 9.34 -9.36 -2.94
N ASP A 75 10.25 -10.23 -2.47
CA ASP A 75 9.93 -11.31 -1.53
C ASP A 75 9.39 -10.75 -0.21
N ARG A 76 10.03 -9.71 0.33
CA ARG A 76 9.53 -9.03 1.54
C ARG A 76 8.14 -8.43 1.29
N MET A 77 7.93 -7.81 0.15
CA MET A 77 6.65 -7.20 -0.19
C MET A 77 5.53 -8.24 -0.24
N LEU A 78 5.76 -9.35 -0.93
CA LEU A 78 4.80 -10.45 -1.03
C LEU A 78 4.60 -11.16 0.31
N SER A 79 5.62 -11.29 1.15
CA SER A 79 5.46 -11.85 2.50
C SER A 79 4.60 -10.97 3.42
N CYS A 80 4.56 -9.65 3.18
CA CYS A 80 3.74 -8.72 3.97
C CYS A 80 2.35 -8.51 3.38
N ALA A 81 2.21 -8.56 2.06
CA ALA A 81 0.95 -8.36 1.36
C ALA A 81 0.80 -9.38 0.21
N PRO A 82 0.53 -10.67 0.52
CA PRO A 82 0.32 -11.71 -0.49
C PRO A 82 -0.81 -11.37 -1.47
N GLN A 83 -1.80 -10.59 -1.03
CA GLN A 83 -2.97 -10.18 -1.82
C GLN A 83 -2.59 -9.39 -3.09
N LEU A 84 -1.38 -8.83 -3.18
CA LEU A 84 -0.85 -8.24 -4.41
C LEU A 84 -0.79 -9.24 -5.59
N LEU A 85 -0.84 -10.55 -5.32
CA LEU A 85 -0.94 -11.60 -6.33
C LEU A 85 -2.34 -11.73 -6.97
N ARG A 86 -3.40 -11.26 -6.29
CA ARG A 86 -4.80 -11.41 -6.73
C ARG A 86 -5.57 -10.10 -6.88
N LEU A 87 -5.11 -9.00 -6.28
CA LEU A 87 -5.76 -7.69 -6.40
C LEU A 87 -5.48 -7.06 -7.77
N PRO A 88 -6.50 -6.55 -8.48
CA PRO A 88 -6.32 -5.93 -9.79
C PRO A 88 -5.20 -4.88 -9.78
N PRO A 89 -4.28 -4.87 -10.77
CA PRO A 89 -3.20 -3.88 -10.82
C PRO A 89 -3.70 -2.44 -10.81
N ASP A 90 -4.89 -2.18 -11.36
CA ASP A 90 -5.52 -0.86 -11.35
C ASP A 90 -5.89 -0.41 -9.93
N ASP A 91 -6.35 -1.32 -9.06
CA ASP A 91 -6.65 -1.02 -7.66
C ASP A 91 -5.37 -0.69 -6.90
N ILE A 92 -4.33 -1.49 -7.09
CA ILE A 92 -3.00 -1.25 -6.52
C ILE A 92 -2.44 0.11 -6.99
N GLU A 93 -2.63 0.45 -8.27
CA GLU A 93 -2.21 1.74 -8.82
C GLU A 93 -2.94 2.91 -8.16
N ARG A 94 -4.26 2.80 -7.98
CA ARG A 94 -5.05 3.84 -7.30
C ARG A 94 -4.56 4.03 -5.87
N SER A 95 -4.37 2.96 -5.10
CA SER A 95 -3.88 3.04 -3.72
C SER A 95 -2.48 3.65 -3.64
N ALA A 96 -1.56 3.21 -4.50
CA ALA A 96 -0.22 3.78 -4.57
C ALA A 96 -0.24 5.27 -4.94
N LYS A 97 -1.04 5.67 -5.93
CA LYS A 97 -1.20 7.07 -6.32
C LYS A 97 -1.82 7.91 -5.22
N THR A 98 -2.75 7.38 -4.45
CA THR A 98 -3.31 8.07 -3.27
C THR A 98 -2.21 8.38 -2.27
N VAL A 99 -1.41 7.39 -1.87
CA VAL A 99 -0.31 7.59 -0.92
C VAL A 99 0.71 8.60 -1.46
N LEU A 100 1.18 8.41 -2.70
CA LEU A 100 2.27 9.21 -3.27
C LEU A 100 1.85 10.61 -3.72
N SER A 101 0.70 10.72 -4.38
CA SER A 101 0.30 11.93 -5.09
C SER A 101 -0.75 12.74 -4.34
N VAL A 102 -1.67 12.10 -3.61
CA VAL A 102 -2.74 12.79 -2.88
C VAL A 102 -2.27 13.13 -1.47
N LEU A 103 -1.85 12.11 -0.71
CA LEU A 103 -1.38 12.26 0.67
C LEU A 103 0.04 12.88 0.73
N LYS A 104 0.81 12.79 -0.37
CA LYS A 104 2.20 13.26 -0.47
C LYS A 104 3.15 12.52 0.48
N LEU A 105 2.87 11.25 0.76
CA LEU A 105 3.74 10.38 1.57
C LEU A 105 4.87 9.80 0.71
N PRO A 106 6.06 9.55 1.31
CA PRO A 106 7.22 9.11 0.55
C PRO A 106 7.08 7.66 0.05
N PRO A 107 7.67 7.30 -1.11
CA PRO A 107 7.70 5.91 -1.59
C PRO A 107 8.32 4.91 -0.61
N ALA A 108 9.22 5.38 0.27
CA ALA A 108 9.80 4.57 1.33
C ALA A 108 8.74 4.01 2.29
N LEU A 109 7.61 4.69 2.49
CA LEU A 109 6.50 4.21 3.31
C LEU A 109 5.88 2.94 2.70
N LEU A 110 5.56 2.97 1.39
CA LEU A 110 5.00 1.81 0.68
C LEU A 110 5.94 0.59 0.65
N ARG A 111 7.24 0.80 0.82
CA ARG A 111 8.22 -0.31 0.97
C ARG A 111 8.23 -0.89 2.38
N ARG A 112 7.96 -0.06 3.40
CA ARG A 112 7.90 -0.48 4.80
C ARG A 112 6.55 -1.11 5.13
N GLU A 113 5.49 -0.62 4.50
CA GLU A 113 4.10 -1.07 4.67
C GLU A 113 3.44 -1.38 3.32
N PRO A 114 3.78 -2.52 2.70
CA PRO A 114 3.13 -2.98 1.48
C PRO A 114 1.61 -3.10 1.58
N LEU A 115 1.05 -3.34 2.77
CA LEU A 115 -0.40 -3.45 2.98
C LEU A 115 -1.16 -2.19 2.55
N LEU A 116 -0.54 -1.00 2.58
CA LEU A 116 -1.18 0.22 2.08
C LEU A 116 -1.53 0.14 0.58
N LEU A 117 -0.83 -0.70 -0.19
CA LEU A 117 -1.12 -0.96 -1.60
C LEU A 117 -2.39 -1.80 -1.82
N THR A 118 -2.90 -2.42 -0.76
CA THR A 118 -4.06 -3.32 -0.78
C THR A 118 -5.33 -2.68 -0.20
N VAL A 119 -5.20 -1.47 0.35
CA VAL A 119 -6.31 -0.70 0.93
C VAL A 119 -6.92 0.21 -0.13
N PRO A 120 -8.25 0.30 -0.26
CA PRO A 120 -8.91 1.25 -1.14
C PRO A 120 -8.50 2.71 -0.89
N PRO A 121 -8.41 3.54 -1.95
CA PRO A 121 -8.09 4.97 -1.85
C PRO A 121 -8.92 5.73 -0.80
N GLU A 122 -10.22 5.43 -0.72
CA GLU A 122 -11.18 6.15 0.11
C GLU A 122 -10.87 5.98 1.60
N LEU A 123 -10.49 4.76 2.01
CA LEU A 123 -10.09 4.45 3.39
C LEU A 123 -8.74 5.11 3.72
N LEU A 124 -7.79 5.11 2.78
CA LEU A 124 -6.50 5.78 2.98
C LEU A 124 -6.65 7.29 3.19
N VAL A 125 -7.53 7.94 2.41
CA VAL A 125 -7.84 9.37 2.57
C VAL A 125 -8.50 9.61 3.92
N THR A 126 -9.53 8.82 4.25
CA THR A 126 -10.27 8.93 5.51
C THR A 126 -9.33 8.76 6.72
N GLY A 127 -8.47 7.74 6.72
CA GLY A 127 -7.49 7.52 7.79
C GLY A 127 -6.53 8.69 7.96
N PHE A 128 -6.04 9.26 6.85
CA PHE A 128 -5.18 10.44 6.90
C PHE A 128 -5.92 11.68 7.45
N GLU A 129 -7.19 11.88 7.07
CA GLU A 129 -8.02 12.97 7.59
C GLU A 129 -8.34 12.82 9.08
N LYS A 130 -8.53 11.59 9.58
CA LYS A 130 -8.68 11.31 11.02
C LYS A 130 -7.42 11.72 11.78
N LEU A 131 -6.24 11.36 11.28
CA LEU A 131 -4.95 11.76 11.87
C LEU A 131 -4.79 13.30 11.89
N LEU A 132 -5.11 13.97 10.77
CA LEU A 132 -5.07 15.44 10.70
C LEU A 132 -6.00 16.09 11.71
N SER A 133 -7.22 15.57 11.85
CA SER A 133 -8.20 16.10 12.79
C SER A 133 -7.74 15.93 14.23
N GLY A 134 -7.15 14.79 14.57
CA GLY A 134 -6.55 14.55 15.88
C GLY A 134 -5.42 15.53 16.22
N GLU A 135 -4.56 15.85 15.25
CA GLU A 135 -3.49 16.84 15.44
C GLU A 135 -4.04 18.28 15.56
N ARG A 136 -5.05 18.65 14.76
CA ARG A 136 -5.74 19.95 14.88
C ARG A 136 -6.38 20.15 16.26
N GLU A 137 -6.96 19.09 16.82
CA GLU A 137 -7.55 19.14 18.16
C GLU A 137 -6.52 19.29 19.28
N ARG A 138 -5.31 18.74 19.11
CA ARG A 138 -4.18 18.92 20.02
C ARG A 138 -3.58 20.33 19.91
N GLY A 139 -3.58 20.92 18.72
CA GLY A 139 -2.93 22.20 18.40
C GLY A 139 -3.77 23.48 18.59
N LYS A 140 -4.89 23.43 19.33
CA LYS A 140 -6.00 24.42 19.43
C LYS A 140 -5.74 25.95 19.60
N THR A 141 -4.53 26.50 19.46
CA THR A 141 -4.25 27.91 19.88
C THR A 141 -3.50 28.83 18.92
N ARG A 142 -3.21 28.49 17.65
CA ARG A 142 -2.49 29.43 16.75
C ARG A 142 -3.00 29.47 15.31
N GLU A 143 -2.98 30.65 14.69
CA GLU A 143 -3.14 30.79 13.24
C GLU A 143 -1.93 30.13 12.53
N GLY A 144 -2.18 29.28 11.53
CA GLY A 144 -1.14 28.51 10.82
C GLY A 144 -1.12 26.99 11.06
N ILE A 145 -2.07 26.47 11.86
CA ILE A 145 -2.16 25.04 12.26
C ILE A 145 -2.16 24.06 11.08
N ASP A 146 -2.66 24.43 9.90
CA ASP A 146 -2.99 23.41 8.89
C ASP A 146 -1.77 22.77 8.23
N GLU A 147 -0.74 23.56 7.94
CA GLU A 147 0.52 23.05 7.40
C GLU A 147 1.36 22.36 8.49
N GLU A 148 1.34 22.87 9.73
CA GLU A 148 2.08 22.26 10.84
C GLU A 148 1.46 20.90 11.24
N ALA A 149 0.13 20.82 11.34
CA ALA A 149 -0.58 19.56 11.57
C ALA A 149 -0.33 18.57 10.42
N ARG A 150 -0.33 19.03 9.17
CA ARG A 150 0.01 18.18 8.02
C ARG A 150 1.43 17.64 8.11
N LEU A 151 2.42 18.48 8.41
CA LEU A 151 3.80 18.06 8.58
C LEU A 151 3.95 17.03 9.71
N ASN A 152 3.31 17.26 10.86
CA ASN A 152 3.33 16.31 11.98
C ASN A 152 2.74 14.95 11.60
N VAL A 153 1.62 14.92 10.88
CA VAL A 153 1.03 13.66 10.40
C VAL A 153 1.93 12.97 9.39
N LEU A 154 2.55 13.71 8.47
CA LEU A 154 3.50 13.14 7.50
C LEU A 154 4.72 12.52 8.20
N GLU A 155 5.27 13.18 9.22
CA GLU A 155 6.37 12.65 10.03
C GLU A 155 5.92 11.45 10.86
N ALA A 156 4.75 11.50 11.50
CA ALA A 156 4.21 10.39 12.29
C ALA A 156 4.00 9.13 11.43
N CYS A 157 3.42 9.26 10.24
CA CYS A 157 3.25 8.17 9.29
C CYS A 157 4.60 7.60 8.82
N LYS A 158 5.63 8.44 8.69
CA LYS A 158 6.97 7.99 8.32
C LYS A 158 7.67 7.23 9.45
N ASP A 159 7.51 7.67 10.68
CA ASP A 159 8.25 7.14 11.83
C ASP A 159 7.54 5.96 12.49
N THR A 160 6.22 5.88 12.37
CA THR A 160 5.37 4.85 13.00
C THR A 160 4.64 4.02 11.96
N PRO A 161 5.25 2.91 11.49
CA PRO A 161 4.58 2.02 10.56
C PRO A 161 3.29 1.44 11.11
N GLY A 162 2.27 1.33 10.27
CA GLY A 162 0.93 0.86 10.64
C GLY A 162 -0.02 1.97 11.04
N LEU A 163 0.47 3.17 11.39
CA LEU A 163 -0.37 4.27 11.86
C LEU A 163 -1.47 4.66 10.87
N LEU A 164 -1.11 4.80 9.58
CA LEU A 164 -2.09 5.16 8.55
C LEU A 164 -3.12 4.04 8.33
N LEU A 165 -2.67 2.78 8.37
CA LEU A 165 -3.54 1.63 8.19
C LEU A 165 -4.52 1.47 9.36
N GLU A 166 -4.04 1.63 10.59
CA GLU A 166 -4.86 1.63 11.80
C GLU A 166 -5.91 2.74 11.74
N ALA A 167 -5.50 3.97 11.42
CA ALA A 167 -6.45 5.08 11.29
C ALA A 167 -7.48 4.88 10.17
N ALA A 168 -7.08 4.22 9.08
CA ALA A 168 -7.96 3.93 7.94
C ALA A 168 -8.97 2.82 8.22
N THR A 169 -8.71 1.95 9.20
CA THR A 169 -9.52 0.75 9.49
C THR A 169 -10.24 0.79 10.85
N GLN A 170 -9.89 1.75 11.71
CA GLN A 170 -10.64 2.06 12.93
C GLN A 170 -11.88 2.90 12.58
N ASP A 171 -13.03 2.52 13.15
CA ASP A 171 -14.28 3.30 13.10
C ASP A 171 -14.22 4.55 13.99
#